data_AF-D0LXA5-F1
#
_entry.id   AF-D0LXA5-F1
#
_cell.length_a   1.000
_cell.length_b   1.000
_cell.length_c   1.000
_cell.angle_alpha   90.00
_cell.angle_beta   90.00
_cell.angle_gamma   90.00
#
_symmetry.space_group_name_H-M   'P 1'
#
loop_
_entity.id
_entity.type
_entity.pdbx_description
1 polymer ?
#
loop_
_entity_poly.entity_id
_entity_poly.type
_entity_poly.pdbx_seq_one_letter_code
_entity_poly.pdbx_strand_id
1 'polypeptide(L)'
;MSARHQGTPQVSGADALRGGLGYARALWTVAALPAARRIVPVYLGAALPAGVIFGPNGMHPADLAAAAEASPGVRLALWCGWLLLGLPGVHVLFRAPSARYLRWLPVPRALPAALLAAALVLAQAPWGLLWAAARGPQSMLAAVLGAAGWSALWALLPRGRGERALRGAGLLGVLALVAAAAPAWALAGAGAAALVLGAPAAWTRAVEQARARSRTLPQRRPSAALALLYARALRRVRPGLLVRLLLVCALGAGLVALASAANQLDSDARALLATMLGAAVLSVCASSVAAAVLAAEEPLDWLLRSLGTRPAVRQQGLVLAAAGQVAVLGAAYGAAAGWGSEPIGWARVFAASALLGAGLGGWALAAAQWARRAVRQRARERQRDERPGDVRRLELDDGRLLVAALAAMAAAMLGLWLVGEIAAVAVAAAGIALGLREDRRVS
;
A
#
# COMPACT_ATOMS: atom_id res chain seq x y z
N MET A 1 50.73 40.24 -6.31
CA MET A 1 49.88 39.13 -6.79
C MET A 1 48.43 39.59 -6.76
N SER A 2 47.89 40.02 -7.90
CA SER A 2 46.52 40.52 -8.02
C SER A 2 45.57 39.34 -8.26
N ALA A 3 44.73 39.02 -7.27
CA ALA A 3 43.69 38.02 -7.40
C ALA A 3 42.63 38.55 -8.37
N ARG A 4 42.68 38.10 -9.64
CA ARG A 4 41.61 38.36 -10.60
C ARG A 4 40.31 37.80 -10.03
N HIS A 5 39.40 38.69 -9.62
CA HIS A 5 37.99 38.37 -9.45
C HIS A 5 37.47 37.84 -10.78
N GLN A 6 37.47 36.52 -10.96
CA GLN A 6 36.70 35.89 -12.01
C GLN A 6 35.23 36.12 -11.66
N GLY A 7 34.58 37.03 -12.40
CA GLY A 7 33.16 37.29 -12.25
C GLY A 7 32.41 35.96 -12.32
N THR A 8 31.59 35.68 -11.30
CA THR A 8 30.74 34.50 -11.29
C THR A 8 29.92 34.50 -12.58
N PRO A 9 29.98 33.44 -13.40
CA PRO A 9 29.23 33.40 -14.65
C PRO A 9 27.76 33.69 -14.36
N GLN A 10 27.22 34.75 -14.97
CA GLN A 10 25.80 35.05 -14.89
C GLN A 10 25.06 33.92 -15.58
N VAL A 11 24.43 33.05 -14.79
CA VAL A 11 23.54 32.01 -15.30
C VAL A 11 22.33 32.71 -15.91
N SER A 12 22.12 32.55 -17.22
CA SER A 12 20.95 33.08 -17.90
C SER A 12 19.67 32.48 -17.30
N GLY A 13 18.64 33.30 -17.11
CA GLY A 13 17.34 32.82 -16.59
C GLY A 13 16.75 31.68 -17.43
N ALA A 14 17.04 31.64 -18.74
CA ALA A 14 16.62 30.56 -19.63
C ALA A 14 17.27 29.21 -19.27
N ASP A 15 18.54 29.21 -18.87
CA ASP A 15 19.26 27.98 -18.47
C ASP A 15 18.76 27.47 -17.13
N ALA A 16 18.43 28.37 -16.20
CA ALA A 16 17.80 28.02 -14.93
C ALA A 16 16.43 27.36 -15.13
N LEU A 17 15.60 27.88 -16.05
CA LEU A 17 14.30 27.30 -16.38
C LEU A 17 14.42 25.92 -17.04
N ARG A 18 15.33 25.75 -18.00
CA ARG A 18 15.58 24.45 -18.64
C ARG A 18 16.08 23.42 -17.63
N GLY A 19 17.02 23.81 -16.77
CA GLY A 19 17.51 22.96 -15.67
C GLY A 19 16.39 22.56 -14.71
N GLY A 20 15.53 23.50 -14.34
CA GLY A 20 14.36 23.26 -13.48
C GLY A 20 13.37 22.27 -14.10
N LEU A 21 13.02 22.41 -15.38
CA LEU A 21 12.15 21.48 -16.10
C LEU A 21 12.76 20.08 -16.23
N GLY A 22 14.07 20.00 -16.51
CA GLY A 22 14.79 18.74 -16.53
C GLY A 22 14.75 18.02 -15.18
N TYR A 23 14.96 18.77 -14.10
CA TYR A 23 14.86 18.26 -12.73
C TYR A 23 13.43 17.80 -12.40
N ALA A 24 12.41 18.59 -12.75
CA ALA A 24 11.02 18.25 -12.52
C ALA A 24 10.62 16.96 -13.25
N ARG A 25 11.00 16.81 -14.53
CA ARG A 25 10.78 15.59 -15.30
C ARG A 25 11.46 14.38 -14.66
N ALA A 26 12.72 14.53 -14.24
CA ALA A 26 13.46 13.47 -13.58
C ALA A 26 12.82 13.08 -12.24
N LEU A 27 12.42 14.05 -11.42
CA LEU A 27 11.73 13.77 -10.16
C LEU A 27 10.38 13.07 -10.39
N TRP A 28 9.64 13.49 -11.42
CA TRP A 28 8.37 12.89 -11.78
C TRP A 28 8.53 11.42 -12.18
N THR A 29 9.47 11.12 -13.06
CA THR A 29 9.70 9.74 -13.53
C THR A 29 10.25 8.84 -12.43
N VAL A 30 11.12 9.38 -11.57
CA VAL A 30 11.86 8.62 -10.58
C VAL A 30 11.12 8.43 -9.25
N ALA A 31 10.24 9.37 -8.88
CA ALA A 31 9.52 9.36 -7.61
C ALA A 31 8.00 9.34 -7.76
N ALA A 32 7.44 10.27 -8.54
CA ALA A 32 5.98 10.44 -8.64
C ALA A 32 5.31 9.27 -9.39
N LEU A 33 5.88 8.82 -10.51
CA LEU A 33 5.31 7.71 -11.29
C LEU A 33 5.33 6.38 -10.51
N PRO A 34 6.42 5.98 -9.83
CA PRO A 34 6.39 4.83 -8.93
C PRO A 34 5.39 4.97 -7.77
N ALA A 35 5.22 6.18 -7.22
CA ALA A 35 4.21 6.44 -6.21
C ALA A 35 2.79 6.27 -6.77
N ALA A 36 2.53 6.82 -7.96
CA ALA A 36 1.25 6.69 -8.67
C ALA A 36 0.91 5.22 -8.95
N ARG A 37 1.87 4.44 -9.48
CA ARG A 37 1.68 3.00 -9.72
C ARG A 37 1.29 2.21 -8.47
N ARG A 38 1.64 2.70 -7.27
CA ARG A 38 1.26 2.07 -6.00
C ARG A 38 -0.05 2.59 -5.41
N ILE A 39 -0.41 3.84 -5.69
CA ILE A 39 -1.62 4.47 -5.15
C ILE A 39 -2.85 4.22 -6.02
N VAL A 40 -2.68 4.17 -7.35
CA VAL A 40 -3.78 4.00 -8.30
C VAL A 40 -4.60 2.74 -8.04
N PRO A 41 -4.01 1.53 -7.82
CA PRO A 41 -4.81 0.35 -7.50
C PRO A 41 -5.61 0.49 -6.21
N VAL A 42 -5.07 1.22 -5.22
CA VAL A 42 -5.77 1.50 -3.96
C VAL A 42 -6.96 2.43 -4.20
N TYR A 43 -6.77 3.46 -5.03
CA TYR A 43 -7.85 4.39 -5.37
C TYR A 43 -8.91 3.77 -6.26
N LEU A 44 -8.55 2.93 -7.22
CA LEU A 44 -9.53 2.13 -7.98
C LEU A 44 -10.30 1.19 -7.06
N GLY A 45 -9.61 0.53 -6.13
CA GLY A 45 -10.24 -0.33 -5.12
C GLY A 45 -11.17 0.43 -4.17
N ALA A 46 -10.86 1.69 -3.84
CA ALA A 46 -11.73 2.56 -3.04
C ALA A 46 -12.87 3.18 -3.86
N ALA A 47 -12.67 3.39 -5.16
CA ALA A 47 -13.68 3.91 -6.07
C ALA A 47 -14.85 2.92 -6.26
N LEU A 48 -14.60 1.61 -6.18
CA LEU A 48 -15.65 0.59 -6.26
C LEU A 48 -16.70 0.71 -5.13
N PRO A 49 -16.35 0.60 -3.83
CA PRO A 49 -17.32 0.80 -2.77
C PRO A 49 -17.85 2.23 -2.74
N ALA A 50 -17.05 3.24 -3.11
CA ALA A 50 -17.55 4.60 -3.26
C ALA A 50 -18.66 4.69 -4.32
N GLY A 51 -18.50 4.04 -5.48
CA GLY A 51 -19.52 4.00 -6.52
C GLY A 51 -20.82 3.30 -6.09
N VAL A 52 -20.71 2.28 -5.23
CA VAL A 52 -21.88 1.63 -4.63
C VAL A 52 -22.55 2.55 -3.59
N ILE A 53 -21.75 3.18 -2.72
CA ILE A 53 -22.24 4.06 -1.65
C ILE A 53 -22.86 5.34 -2.22
N PHE A 54 -22.24 5.96 -3.24
CA PHE A 54 -22.67 7.22 -3.86
C PHE A 54 -23.37 7.01 -5.22
N GLY A 55 -23.90 5.81 -5.48
CA GLY A 55 -24.67 5.52 -6.68
C GLY A 55 -26.02 6.27 -6.70
N PRO A 56 -26.84 6.14 -7.77
CA PRO A 56 -28.11 6.86 -7.90
C PRO A 56 -29.10 6.64 -6.75
N ASN A 57 -29.07 5.44 -6.14
CA ASN A 57 -29.90 5.09 -4.97
C ASN A 57 -29.10 5.10 -3.65
N GLY A 58 -27.87 5.64 -3.69
CA GLY A 58 -26.94 5.66 -2.57
C GLY A 58 -27.09 6.88 -1.68
N MET A 59 -26.15 7.02 -0.75
CA MET A 59 -25.99 8.19 0.12
C MET A 59 -25.50 9.39 -0.70
N HIS A 60 -26.08 10.57 -0.51
CA HIS A 60 -25.58 11.78 -1.15
C HIS A 60 -24.27 12.22 -0.47
N PRO A 61 -23.26 12.78 -1.18
CA PRO A 61 -22.02 13.26 -0.54
C PRO A 61 -22.26 14.28 0.58
N ALA A 62 -23.33 15.07 0.47
CA ALA A 62 -23.77 16.03 1.49
C ALA A 62 -24.16 15.33 2.81
N ASP A 63 -24.79 14.15 2.74
CA ASP A 63 -25.19 13.37 3.92
C ASP A 63 -23.96 12.82 4.66
N LEU A 64 -22.94 12.39 3.91
CA LEU A 64 -21.66 11.99 4.51
C LEU A 64 -21.00 13.16 5.26
N ALA A 65 -21.01 14.35 4.66
CA ALA A 65 -20.45 15.54 5.30
C ALA A 65 -21.26 15.95 6.54
N ALA A 66 -22.59 15.87 6.49
CA ALA A 66 -23.46 16.09 7.64
C ALA A 66 -23.20 15.07 8.75
N ALA A 67 -23.04 13.79 8.41
CA ALA A 67 -22.70 12.73 9.36
C ALA A 67 -21.31 12.93 10.00
N ALA A 68 -20.31 13.35 9.21
CA ALA A 68 -18.99 13.70 9.71
C ALA A 68 -19.04 14.94 10.63
N GLU A 69 -19.92 15.89 10.33
CA GLU A 69 -20.14 17.06 11.19
C GLU A 69 -20.79 16.69 12.52
N ALA A 70 -21.85 15.87 12.47
CA ALA A 70 -22.59 15.41 13.63
C ALA A 70 -21.78 14.46 14.53
N SER A 71 -20.84 13.68 13.97
CA SER A 71 -20.07 12.68 14.72
C SER A 71 -18.56 12.85 14.55
N PRO A 72 -17.82 13.19 15.62
CA PRO A 72 -16.35 13.26 15.56
C PRO A 72 -15.74 11.88 15.27
N GLY A 73 -16.40 10.79 15.68
CA GLY A 73 -15.96 9.43 15.39
C GLY A 73 -15.99 9.12 13.89
N VAL A 74 -17.08 9.45 13.20
CA VAL A 74 -17.20 9.28 11.74
C VAL A 74 -16.13 10.08 11.02
N ARG A 75 -15.95 11.34 11.43
CA ARG A 75 -14.94 12.23 10.85
C ARG A 75 -13.52 11.71 11.02
N LEU A 76 -13.16 11.29 12.22
CA LEU A 76 -11.86 10.69 12.51
C LEU A 76 -11.66 9.41 11.70
N ALA A 77 -12.67 8.55 11.61
CA ALA A 77 -12.61 7.32 10.83
C ALA A 77 -12.36 7.61 9.33
N LEU A 78 -13.06 8.59 8.77
CA LEU A 78 -12.89 9.00 7.38
C LEU A 78 -11.48 9.58 7.11
N TRP A 79 -11.02 10.50 7.95
CA TRP A 79 -9.69 11.09 7.82
C TRP A 79 -8.57 10.06 7.99
N CYS A 80 -8.64 9.25 9.06
CA CYS A 80 -7.67 8.18 9.30
C CYS A 80 -7.68 7.18 8.13
N GLY A 81 -8.86 6.73 7.70
CA GLY A 81 -9.02 5.81 6.58
C GLY A 81 -8.36 6.36 5.31
N TRP A 82 -8.67 7.60 4.95
CA TRP A 82 -8.11 8.26 3.77
C TRP A 82 -6.58 8.40 3.84
N LEU A 83 -6.05 8.91 4.96
CA LEU A 83 -4.61 9.10 5.16
C LEU A 83 -3.85 7.78 5.10
N LEU A 84 -4.42 6.72 5.67
CA LEU A 84 -3.82 5.40 5.68
C LEU A 84 -3.87 4.73 4.31
N LEU A 85 -4.91 4.98 3.51
CA LEU A 85 -4.99 4.57 2.11
C LEU A 85 -3.90 5.24 1.27
N GLY A 86 -3.65 6.54 1.47
CA GLY A 86 -2.65 7.31 0.72
C GLY A 86 -1.19 7.02 1.12
N LEU A 87 -0.96 6.58 2.37
CA LEU A 87 0.36 6.44 2.97
C LEU A 87 1.42 5.68 2.14
N PRO A 88 1.13 4.58 1.43
CA PRO A 88 2.10 3.87 0.60
C PRO A 88 2.64 4.72 -0.55
N GLY A 89 1.78 5.52 -1.19
CA GLY A 89 2.16 6.43 -2.25
C GLY A 89 3.05 7.54 -1.71
N VAL A 90 2.66 8.15 -0.58
CA VAL A 90 3.44 9.17 0.13
C VAL A 90 4.83 8.64 0.49
N HIS A 91 4.93 7.43 1.05
CA HIS A 91 6.22 6.84 1.40
C HIS A 91 7.11 6.63 0.19
N VAL A 92 6.57 6.19 -0.96
CA VAL A 92 7.37 6.05 -2.17
C VAL A 92 7.80 7.40 -2.72
N LEU A 93 6.90 8.37 -2.72
CA LEU A 93 7.17 9.72 -3.19
C LEU A 93 8.40 10.33 -2.46
N PHE A 94 8.46 10.18 -1.13
CA PHE A 94 9.59 10.71 -0.34
C PHE A 94 10.77 9.76 -0.19
N ARG A 95 10.64 8.45 -0.43
CA ARG A 95 11.70 7.46 -0.15
C ARG A 95 12.12 6.63 -1.35
N ALA A 96 11.78 7.05 -2.57
CA ALA A 96 12.26 6.42 -3.79
C ALA A 96 13.81 6.31 -3.76
N PRO A 97 14.39 5.10 -3.80
CA PRO A 97 15.84 4.93 -3.74
C PRO A 97 16.55 5.61 -4.91
N SER A 98 15.91 5.57 -6.07
CA SER A 98 16.35 6.20 -7.30
C SER A 98 16.39 7.74 -7.21
N ALA A 99 15.55 8.34 -6.34
CA ALA A 99 15.57 9.77 -6.07
C ALA A 99 16.75 10.20 -5.17
N ARG A 100 17.55 9.26 -4.64
CA ARG A 100 18.75 9.60 -3.86
C ARG A 100 19.73 10.41 -4.69
N TYR A 101 19.96 10.05 -5.95
CA TYR A 101 20.89 10.79 -6.82
C TYR A 101 20.45 12.26 -7.02
N LEU A 102 19.14 12.50 -7.20
CA LEU A 102 18.57 13.84 -7.35
C LEU A 102 18.76 14.75 -6.13
N ARG A 103 19.11 14.19 -4.95
CA ARG A 103 19.40 14.94 -3.73
C ARG A 103 20.82 15.47 -3.67
N TRP A 104 21.74 14.87 -4.43
CA TRP A 104 23.13 15.27 -4.48
C TRP A 104 23.38 16.37 -5.52
N LEU A 105 22.42 16.62 -6.41
CA LEU A 105 22.52 17.68 -7.40
C LEU A 105 22.48 19.06 -6.70
N PRO A 106 23.28 20.03 -7.15
CA PRO A 106 23.34 21.38 -6.58
C PRO A 106 22.12 22.22 -7.01
N VAL A 107 20.93 21.79 -6.62
CA VAL A 107 19.66 22.44 -6.94
C VAL A 107 19.13 23.15 -5.68
N PRO A 108 18.54 24.35 -5.80
CA PRO A 108 17.91 25.04 -4.66
C PRO A 108 16.89 24.13 -3.98
N ARG A 109 17.01 23.95 -2.66
CA ARG A 109 16.20 22.99 -1.87
C ARG A 109 14.69 23.23 -1.95
N ALA A 110 14.28 24.47 -2.25
CA ALA A 110 12.88 24.84 -2.41
C ALA A 110 12.22 24.15 -3.61
N LEU A 111 12.95 23.95 -4.71
CA LEU A 111 12.42 23.35 -5.94
C LEU A 111 11.94 21.90 -5.74
N PRO A 112 12.76 20.94 -5.26
CA PRO A 112 12.28 19.58 -4.99
C PRO A 112 11.17 19.54 -3.95
N ALA A 113 11.22 20.40 -2.92
CA ALA A 113 10.16 20.45 -1.92
C ALA A 113 8.82 20.89 -2.52
N ALA A 114 8.82 21.93 -3.36
CA ALA A 114 7.63 22.41 -4.05
C ALA A 114 7.05 21.34 -5.00
N LEU A 115 7.92 20.66 -5.77
CA LEU A 115 7.49 19.60 -6.68
C LEU A 115 6.90 18.39 -5.94
N LEU A 116 7.49 18.00 -4.81
CA LEU A 116 6.95 16.92 -3.96
C LEU A 116 5.64 17.33 -3.29
N ALA A 117 5.54 18.58 -2.85
CA ALA A 117 4.30 19.12 -2.29
C ALA A 117 3.18 19.12 -3.35
N ALA A 118 3.48 19.53 -4.59
CA ALA A 118 2.54 19.49 -5.70
C ALA A 118 2.10 18.06 -6.04
N ALA A 119 3.05 17.11 -6.13
CA ALA A 119 2.74 15.70 -6.36
C ALA A 119 1.89 15.10 -5.23
N LEU A 120 2.12 15.53 -3.99
CA LEU A 120 1.34 15.11 -2.83
C LEU A 120 -0.08 15.69 -2.88
N VAL A 121 -0.24 16.98 -3.19
CA VAL A 121 -1.54 17.63 -3.42
C VAL A 121 -2.34 16.89 -4.49
N LEU A 122 -1.70 16.56 -5.62
CA LEU A 122 -2.33 15.79 -6.68
C LEU A 122 -2.76 14.40 -6.22
N ALA A 123 -1.92 13.71 -5.42
CA ALA A 123 -2.28 12.42 -4.85
C ALA A 123 -3.51 12.52 -3.93
N GLN A 124 -3.70 13.63 -3.22
CA GLN A 124 -4.88 13.84 -2.36
C GLN A 124 -6.12 14.35 -3.11
N ALA A 125 -6.05 14.57 -4.42
CA ALA A 125 -7.16 15.15 -5.19
C ALA A 125 -8.50 14.39 -5.06
N PRO A 126 -8.56 13.04 -5.02
CA PRO A 126 -9.85 12.36 -4.89
C PRO A 126 -10.57 12.66 -3.57
N TRP A 127 -9.82 12.90 -2.48
CA TRP A 127 -10.39 13.39 -1.22
C TRP A 127 -10.96 14.79 -1.36
N GLY A 128 -10.20 15.67 -2.01
CA GLY A 128 -10.67 17.00 -2.33
C GLY A 128 -11.98 17.00 -3.10
N LEU A 129 -12.08 16.17 -4.14
CA LEU A 129 -13.28 16.07 -4.99
C LEU A 129 -14.51 15.60 -4.20
N LEU A 130 -14.34 14.65 -3.28
CA LEU A 130 -15.43 14.20 -2.41
C LEU A 130 -15.98 15.36 -1.56
N TRP A 131 -15.10 16.13 -0.92
CA TRP A 131 -15.53 17.29 -0.12
C TRP A 131 -16.03 18.44 -0.99
N ALA A 132 -15.44 18.66 -2.17
CA ALA A 132 -15.94 19.63 -3.16
C ALA A 132 -17.41 19.37 -3.50
N ALA A 133 -17.75 18.11 -3.78
CA ALA A 133 -19.11 17.69 -4.10
C ALA A 133 -20.06 17.83 -2.91
N ALA A 134 -19.56 17.67 -1.68
CA ALA A 134 -20.38 17.74 -0.47
C ALA A 134 -20.63 19.17 0.04
N ARG A 135 -19.62 20.05 0.01
CA ARG A 135 -19.62 21.36 0.68
C ARG A 135 -18.99 22.50 -0.13
N GLY A 136 -18.59 22.26 -1.38
CA GLY A 136 -18.02 23.27 -2.28
C GLY A 136 -16.49 23.44 -2.19
N PRO A 137 -15.92 24.38 -2.95
CA PRO A 137 -14.47 24.45 -3.23
C PRO A 137 -13.60 24.80 -2.02
N GLN A 138 -14.13 25.50 -1.02
CA GLN A 138 -13.37 25.81 0.20
C GLN A 138 -13.07 24.54 1.01
N SER A 139 -14.04 23.62 1.09
CA SER A 139 -13.87 22.33 1.76
C SER A 139 -12.90 21.42 1.01
N MET A 140 -12.89 21.48 -0.33
CA MET A 140 -11.89 20.80 -1.17
C MET A 140 -10.48 21.25 -0.80
N LEU A 141 -10.25 22.56 -0.75
CA LEU A 141 -8.92 23.12 -0.44
C LEU A 141 -8.47 22.69 0.95
N ALA A 142 -9.35 22.78 1.95
CA ALA A 142 -9.07 22.35 3.32
C ALA A 142 -8.75 20.85 3.40
N ALA A 143 -9.53 20.01 2.73
CA ALA A 143 -9.34 18.57 2.69
C ALA A 143 -8.01 18.18 2.03
N VAL A 144 -7.69 18.76 0.87
CA VAL A 144 -6.47 18.45 0.12
C VAL A 144 -5.22 18.94 0.87
N LEU A 145 -5.21 20.20 1.31
CA LEU A 145 -4.06 20.76 2.03
C LEU A 145 -3.89 20.09 3.40
N GLY A 146 -4.98 19.81 4.12
CA GLY A 146 -4.95 19.05 5.36
C GLY A 146 -4.36 17.66 5.16
N ALA A 147 -4.84 16.91 4.17
CA ALA A 147 -4.36 15.56 3.89
C ALA A 147 -2.91 15.54 3.40
N ALA A 148 -2.51 16.51 2.55
CA ALA A 148 -1.16 16.63 2.04
C ALA A 148 -0.19 17.05 3.16
N GLY A 149 -0.51 18.07 3.92
CA GLY A 149 0.29 18.52 5.06
C GLY A 149 0.49 17.41 6.08
N TRP A 150 -0.59 16.69 6.42
CA TRP A 150 -0.52 15.55 7.33
C TRP A 150 0.34 14.40 6.81
N SER A 151 0.19 14.07 5.53
CA SER A 151 0.99 13.05 4.87
C SER A 151 2.48 13.41 4.86
N ALA A 152 2.82 14.69 4.66
CA ALA A 152 4.19 15.18 4.75
C ALA A 152 4.76 15.06 6.18
N LEU A 153 3.98 15.44 7.20
CA LEU A 153 4.33 15.23 8.60
C LEU A 153 4.47 13.75 8.95
N TRP A 154 3.66 12.87 8.37
CA TRP A 154 3.79 11.43 8.58
C TRP A 154 5.07 10.88 7.94
N ALA A 155 5.44 11.38 6.76
CA ALA A 155 6.68 10.99 6.10
C ALA A 155 7.92 11.33 6.94
N LEU A 156 7.82 12.39 7.77
CA LEU A 156 8.85 12.82 8.72
C LEU A 156 9.07 11.89 9.90
N LEU A 157 8.22 10.90 10.18
CA LEU A 157 8.38 9.99 11.33
C LEU A 157 9.55 9.00 11.09
N PRO A 158 10.74 9.16 11.72
CA PRO A 158 11.71 8.09 11.89
C PRO A 158 11.22 7.06 12.91
N ARG A 159 11.72 5.84 12.77
CA ARG A 159 11.34 4.67 13.58
C ARG A 159 12.04 4.62 14.96
N GLY A 160 12.80 5.66 15.34
CA GLY A 160 13.53 5.74 16.61
C GLY A 160 12.62 5.78 17.84
N ARG A 161 13.14 5.47 19.03
CA ARG A 161 12.38 5.44 20.30
C ARG A 161 12.16 6.82 20.92
N GLY A 162 13.15 7.72 20.88
CA GLY A 162 13.11 8.99 21.63
C GLY A 162 12.17 10.06 21.05
N GLU A 163 12.04 10.13 19.73
CA GLU A 163 11.25 11.18 19.08
C GLU A 163 9.78 10.77 18.82
N ARG A 164 9.30 9.73 19.49
CA ARG A 164 7.90 9.28 19.35
C ARG A 164 6.92 10.17 20.11
N ALA A 165 7.34 10.77 21.23
CA ALA A 165 6.47 11.54 22.10
C ALA A 165 6.03 12.87 21.44
N LEU A 166 6.98 13.70 21.01
CA LEU A 166 6.70 14.97 20.31
C LEU A 166 5.86 14.77 19.03
N ARG A 167 6.00 13.62 18.38
CA ARG A 167 5.30 13.32 17.13
C ARG A 167 3.97 12.62 17.34
N GLY A 168 3.84 11.81 18.39
CA GLY A 168 2.55 11.36 18.91
C GLY A 168 1.70 12.56 19.33
N ALA A 169 2.31 13.57 19.96
CA ALA A 169 1.65 14.83 20.29
C ALA A 169 1.23 15.62 19.04
N GLY A 170 2.07 15.69 18.00
CA GLY A 170 1.68 16.26 16.71
C GLY A 170 0.54 15.48 16.04
N LEU A 171 0.59 14.14 16.10
CA LEU A 171 -0.45 13.24 15.59
C LEU A 171 -1.79 13.48 16.31
N LEU A 172 -1.73 13.51 17.64
CA LEU A 172 -2.86 13.75 18.52
C LEU A 172 -3.41 15.17 18.38
N GLY A 173 -2.55 16.17 18.17
CA GLY A 173 -2.95 17.57 18.04
C GLY A 173 -3.83 17.82 16.81
N VAL A 174 -3.54 17.20 15.67
CA VAL A 174 -4.43 17.35 14.50
C VAL A 174 -5.56 16.35 14.50
N LEU A 175 -5.40 15.15 15.09
CA LEU A 175 -6.58 14.32 15.37
C LEU A 175 -7.57 15.09 16.26
N ALA A 176 -7.07 15.87 17.22
CA ALA A 176 -7.88 16.77 18.02
C ALA A 176 -8.48 17.92 17.17
N LEU A 177 -7.73 18.55 16.27
CA LEU A 177 -8.30 19.58 15.37
C LEU A 177 -9.38 19.03 14.43
N VAL A 178 -9.17 17.83 13.91
CA VAL A 178 -10.17 17.12 13.09
C VAL A 178 -11.40 16.83 13.94
N ALA A 179 -11.22 16.21 15.12
CA ALA A 179 -12.31 15.90 16.03
C ALA A 179 -13.10 17.13 16.49
N ALA A 180 -12.41 18.26 16.71
CA ALA A 180 -12.98 19.51 17.22
C ALA A 180 -13.75 20.32 16.17
N ALA A 181 -13.88 19.82 14.94
CA ALA A 181 -14.57 20.54 13.87
C ALA A 181 -14.03 21.93 13.56
N ALA A 182 -12.70 22.07 13.55
CA ALA A 182 -12.05 23.29 13.14
C ALA A 182 -12.60 23.79 11.78
N PRO A 183 -12.83 25.10 11.63
CA PRO A 183 -13.34 25.66 10.39
C PRO A 183 -12.38 25.39 9.23
N ALA A 184 -12.92 25.30 8.02
CA ALA A 184 -12.18 24.89 6.82
C ALA A 184 -10.88 25.70 6.59
N TRP A 185 -10.92 27.01 6.84
CA TRP A 185 -9.75 27.88 6.70
C TRP A 185 -8.64 27.56 7.71
N ALA A 186 -8.99 27.14 8.94
CA ALA A 186 -8.01 26.78 9.96
C ALA A 186 -7.33 25.45 9.60
N LEU A 187 -8.11 24.47 9.14
CA LEU A 187 -7.58 23.21 8.62
C LEU A 187 -6.70 23.42 7.38
N ALA A 188 -7.11 24.29 6.46
CA ALA A 188 -6.34 24.64 5.27
C ALA A 188 -5.02 25.31 5.63
N GLY A 189 -5.05 26.31 6.53
CA GLY A 189 -3.86 27.02 7.01
C GLY A 189 -2.89 26.09 7.75
N ALA A 190 -3.39 25.26 8.66
CA ALA A 190 -2.58 24.27 9.37
C ALA A 190 -1.99 23.23 8.41
N GLY A 191 -2.78 22.74 7.45
CA GLY A 191 -2.34 21.81 6.41
C GLY A 191 -1.27 22.41 5.50
N ALA A 192 -1.45 23.65 5.06
CA ALA A 192 -0.48 24.38 4.24
C ALA A 192 0.85 24.58 5.00
N ALA A 193 0.80 25.04 6.26
CA ALA A 193 1.98 25.21 7.09
C ALA A 193 2.70 23.86 7.30
N ALA A 194 1.95 22.80 7.59
CA ALA A 194 2.48 21.44 7.71
C ALA A 194 3.12 20.93 6.42
N LEU A 195 2.57 21.28 5.26
CA LEU A 195 3.11 20.90 3.96
C LEU A 195 4.41 21.66 3.65
N VAL A 196 4.43 22.98 3.83
CA VAL A 196 5.59 23.85 3.59
C VAL A 196 6.75 23.48 4.51
N LEU A 197 6.49 23.17 5.78
CA LEU A 197 7.54 22.78 6.73
C LEU A 197 7.90 21.29 6.62
N GLY A 198 6.91 20.44 6.35
CA GLY A 198 7.04 18.98 6.36
C GLY A 198 7.72 18.41 5.12
N ALA A 199 7.39 18.92 3.93
CA ALA A 199 7.95 18.38 2.68
C ALA A 199 9.48 18.55 2.57
N PRO A 200 10.08 19.73 2.84
CA PRO A 200 11.54 19.89 2.82
C PRO A 200 12.22 18.98 3.84
N ALA A 201 11.70 18.90 5.06
CA ALA A 201 12.29 18.09 6.12
C ALA A 201 12.13 16.57 5.86
N ALA A 202 11.05 16.14 5.20
CA ALA A 202 10.83 14.73 4.85
C ALA A 202 11.81 14.30 3.75
N TRP A 203 12.08 15.21 2.80
CA TRP A 203 13.03 15.00 1.72
C TRP A 203 14.45 14.79 2.22
N THR A 204 14.93 15.63 3.15
CA THR A 204 16.29 15.52 3.70
C THR A 204 16.46 14.26 4.56
N ARG A 205 15.52 13.98 5.47
CA ARG A 205 15.61 12.84 6.42
C ARG A 205 15.44 11.46 5.79
N ALA A 206 14.88 11.37 4.58
CA ALA A 206 14.67 10.08 3.93
C ALA A 206 15.98 9.34 3.57
N VAL A 207 17.15 10.00 3.58
CA VAL A 207 18.46 9.37 3.29
C VAL A 207 18.97 8.51 4.46
N GLU A 208 18.69 8.90 5.70
CA GLU A 208 19.35 8.34 6.90
C GLU A 208 18.78 6.97 7.34
N GLN A 209 17.58 6.62 6.90
CA GLN A 209 16.83 5.47 7.46
C GLN A 209 17.23 4.09 6.91
N ALA A 210 18.30 3.99 6.11
CA ALA A 210 18.62 2.79 5.34
C ALA A 210 19.36 1.67 6.11
N ARG A 211 19.71 1.83 7.38
CA ARG A 211 20.51 0.83 8.12
C ARG A 211 19.88 0.46 9.47
N ALA A 212 18.94 -0.49 9.47
CA ALA A 212 18.50 -1.16 10.69
C ALA A 212 19.22 -2.52 10.82
N ARG A 213 20.11 -2.66 11.80
CA ARG A 213 20.79 -3.93 12.12
C ARG A 213 19.77 -4.98 12.56
N SER A 214 19.78 -6.17 11.94
CA SER A 214 18.94 -7.29 12.35
C SER A 214 19.71 -8.19 13.33
N ARG A 215 19.07 -8.53 14.45
CA ARG A 215 19.44 -9.70 15.26
C ARG A 215 18.75 -10.92 14.64
N THR A 216 19.52 -11.91 14.25
CA THR A 216 19.04 -13.21 13.75
C THR A 216 18.74 -14.13 14.94
N LEU A 217 17.68 -14.94 14.81
CA LEU A 217 17.37 -16.03 15.74
C LEU A 217 17.77 -17.34 15.06
N PRO A 218 18.44 -18.29 15.74
CA PRO A 218 18.75 -19.59 15.18
C PRO A 218 17.46 -20.43 15.05
N GLN A 219 17.23 -21.07 13.88
CA GLN A 219 16.12 -22.00 13.65
C GLN A 219 16.56 -23.26 12.91
N ARG A 220 15.98 -24.41 13.27
CA ARG A 220 16.37 -25.75 12.79
C ARG A 220 15.76 -26.18 11.44
N ARG A 221 14.70 -25.52 10.95
CA ARG A 221 14.08 -25.83 9.64
C ARG A 221 14.31 -24.68 8.65
N PRO A 222 15.01 -24.90 7.52
CA PRO A 222 15.45 -23.81 6.64
C PRO A 222 14.28 -23.09 5.96
N SER A 223 13.21 -23.80 5.56
CA SER A 223 12.02 -23.18 4.96
C SER A 223 11.24 -22.33 5.96
N ALA A 224 11.07 -22.80 7.20
CA ALA A 224 10.45 -22.02 8.27
C ALA A 224 11.30 -20.80 8.67
N ALA A 225 12.64 -20.96 8.70
CA ALA A 225 13.56 -19.87 8.94
C ALA A 225 13.47 -18.79 7.87
N LEU A 226 13.42 -19.18 6.58
CA LEU A 226 13.18 -18.25 5.48
C LEU A 226 11.80 -17.60 5.58
N ALA A 227 10.75 -18.36 5.92
CA ALA A 227 9.41 -17.82 6.07
C ALA A 227 9.34 -16.76 7.18
N LEU A 228 9.96 -17.02 8.34
CA LEU A 228 10.07 -16.04 9.42
C LEU A 228 10.97 -14.87 9.05
N LEU A 229 12.03 -15.09 8.28
CA LEU A 229 12.89 -14.02 7.76
C LEU A 229 12.08 -13.09 6.85
N TYR A 230 11.29 -13.63 5.92
CA TYR A 230 10.41 -12.84 5.05
C TYR A 230 9.31 -12.14 5.84
N ALA A 231 8.65 -12.81 6.78
CA ALA A 231 7.65 -12.21 7.65
C ALA A 231 8.25 -11.06 8.50
N ARG A 232 9.45 -11.25 9.05
CA ARG A 232 10.17 -10.25 9.83
C ARG A 232 10.65 -9.10 8.95
N ALA A 233 11.13 -9.39 7.73
CA ALA A 233 11.47 -8.38 6.74
C ALA A 233 10.24 -7.55 6.37
N LEU A 234 9.09 -8.18 6.14
CA LEU A 234 7.83 -7.50 5.85
C LEU A 234 7.42 -6.57 7.00
N ARG A 235 7.39 -7.09 8.23
CA ARG A 235 7.04 -6.32 9.45
C ARG A 235 7.99 -5.14 9.70
N ARG A 236 9.28 -5.29 9.40
CA ARG A 236 10.29 -4.24 9.65
C ARG A 236 10.39 -3.22 8.53
N VAL A 237 10.41 -3.69 7.29
CA VAL A 237 10.63 -2.84 6.12
C VAL A 237 9.32 -2.14 5.75
N ARG A 238 8.19 -2.85 5.81
CA ARG A 238 6.87 -2.40 5.36
C ARG A 238 5.76 -2.50 6.44
N PRO A 239 5.95 -1.99 7.67
CA PRO A 239 4.89 -1.99 8.69
C PRO A 239 3.63 -1.25 8.23
N GLY A 240 3.79 -0.17 7.45
CA GLY A 240 2.66 0.57 6.87
C GLY A 240 1.80 -0.28 5.92
N LEU A 241 2.37 -1.30 5.27
CA LEU A 241 1.57 -2.25 4.50
C LEU A 241 0.66 -3.05 5.41
N LEU A 242 1.19 -3.61 6.50
CA LEU A 242 0.39 -4.44 7.43
C LEU A 242 -0.73 -3.63 8.08
N VAL A 243 -0.45 -2.40 8.50
CA VAL A 243 -1.47 -1.47 9.01
C VAL A 243 -2.56 -1.25 7.96
N ARG A 244 -2.18 -0.98 6.70
CA ARG A 244 -3.14 -0.83 5.60
C ARG A 244 -4.00 -2.06 5.40
N LEU A 245 -3.40 -3.25 5.42
CA LEU A 245 -4.14 -4.50 5.25
C LEU A 245 -5.11 -4.75 6.42
N LEU A 246 -4.71 -4.42 7.65
CA LEU A 246 -5.61 -4.47 8.80
C LEU A 246 -6.77 -3.49 8.68
N LEU A 247 -6.54 -2.29 8.15
CA LEU A 247 -7.61 -1.31 7.92
C LEU A 247 -8.56 -1.75 6.82
N VAL A 248 -8.04 -2.34 5.73
CA VAL A 248 -8.87 -2.94 4.68
C VAL A 248 -9.73 -4.07 5.26
N CYS A 249 -9.17 -4.88 6.17
CA CYS A 249 -9.94 -5.88 6.92
C CYS A 249 -11.00 -5.23 7.82
N ALA A 250 -10.65 -4.19 8.58
CA ALA A 250 -11.57 -3.49 9.47
C ALA A 250 -12.72 -2.81 8.70
N LEU A 251 -12.42 -2.20 7.54
CA LEU A 251 -13.43 -1.62 6.64
C LEU A 251 -14.37 -2.70 6.11
N GLY A 252 -13.82 -3.84 5.66
CA GLY A 252 -14.63 -4.99 5.29
C GLY A 252 -15.54 -5.46 6.42
N ALA A 253 -15.02 -5.61 7.64
CA ALA A 253 -15.82 -6.01 8.80
C ALA A 253 -16.90 -4.97 9.15
N GLY A 254 -16.59 -3.67 9.04
CA GLY A 254 -17.54 -2.59 9.22
C GLY A 254 -18.67 -2.62 8.19
N LEU A 255 -18.37 -2.92 6.92
CA LEU A 255 -19.38 -3.11 5.89
C LEU A 255 -20.30 -4.29 6.18
N VAL A 256 -19.77 -5.41 6.70
CA VAL A 256 -20.61 -6.53 7.17
C VAL A 256 -21.55 -6.08 8.28
N ALA A 257 -21.03 -5.36 9.27
CA ALA A 257 -21.84 -4.89 10.40
C ALA A 257 -22.95 -3.93 9.94
N LEU A 258 -22.63 -2.96 9.08
CA LEU A 258 -23.60 -2.01 8.52
C LEU A 258 -24.66 -2.69 7.65
N ALA A 259 -24.24 -3.59 6.76
CA ALA A 259 -25.18 -4.34 5.92
C ALA A 259 -26.08 -5.27 6.75
N SER A 260 -25.54 -5.89 7.80
CA SER A 260 -26.31 -6.73 8.72
C SER A 260 -27.35 -5.92 9.49
N ALA A 261 -26.96 -4.74 9.98
CA ALA A 261 -27.86 -3.84 10.69
C ALA A 261 -28.96 -3.28 9.77
N ALA A 262 -28.60 -2.90 8.54
CA ALA A 262 -29.54 -2.32 7.58
C ALA A 262 -30.58 -3.34 7.08
N ASN A 263 -30.20 -4.61 6.93
CA ASN A 263 -31.06 -5.65 6.37
C ASN A 263 -31.61 -6.65 7.40
N GLN A 264 -31.32 -6.44 8.69
CA GLN A 264 -31.71 -7.33 9.79
C GLN A 264 -31.39 -8.81 9.51
N LEU A 265 -30.17 -9.05 9.01
CA LEU A 265 -29.75 -10.40 8.61
C LEU A 265 -29.70 -11.33 9.83
N ASP A 266 -30.19 -12.57 9.64
CA ASP A 266 -29.99 -13.64 10.61
C ASP A 266 -28.50 -14.03 10.73
N SER A 267 -28.19 -14.87 11.72
CA SER A 267 -26.80 -15.24 12.01
C SER A 267 -26.10 -15.98 10.86
N ASP A 268 -26.86 -16.79 10.09
CA ASP A 268 -26.35 -17.56 8.97
C ASP A 268 -26.12 -16.68 7.72
N ALA A 269 -27.08 -15.83 7.36
CA ALA A 269 -26.93 -14.86 6.27
C ALA A 269 -25.81 -13.87 6.55
N ARG A 270 -25.65 -13.45 7.80
CA ARG A 270 -24.52 -12.62 8.23
C ARG A 270 -23.18 -13.35 8.08
N ALA A 271 -23.10 -14.63 8.46
CA ALA A 271 -21.88 -15.42 8.31
C ALA A 271 -21.51 -15.63 6.84
N LEU A 272 -22.52 -15.88 5.98
CA LEU A 272 -22.34 -15.98 4.54
C LEU A 272 -21.83 -14.66 3.94
N LEU A 273 -22.47 -13.53 4.29
CA LEU A 273 -22.06 -12.20 3.86
C LEU A 273 -20.62 -11.88 4.29
N ALA A 274 -20.28 -12.19 5.55
CA ALA A 274 -18.92 -12.01 6.06
C ALA A 274 -17.90 -12.85 5.27
N THR A 275 -18.24 -14.09 4.93
CA THR A 275 -17.34 -14.96 4.17
C THR A 275 -17.15 -14.45 2.73
N MET A 276 -18.23 -14.03 2.08
CA MET A 276 -18.20 -13.47 0.72
C MET A 276 -17.41 -12.17 0.64
N LEU A 277 -17.66 -11.23 1.55
CA LEU A 277 -16.92 -9.97 1.58
C LEU A 277 -15.47 -10.21 2.03
N GLY A 278 -15.25 -11.15 2.94
CA GLY A 278 -13.94 -11.63 3.37
C GLY A 278 -13.12 -12.14 2.20
N ALA A 279 -13.70 -12.91 1.28
CA ALA A 279 -13.01 -13.36 0.06
C ALA A 279 -12.46 -12.19 -0.75
N ALA A 280 -13.26 -11.14 -0.96
CA ALA A 280 -12.84 -9.95 -1.69
C ALA A 280 -11.70 -9.21 -0.98
N VAL A 281 -11.90 -8.93 0.30
CA VAL A 281 -10.97 -8.18 1.17
C VAL A 281 -9.64 -8.92 1.30
N LEU A 282 -9.68 -10.23 1.55
CA LEU A 282 -8.50 -11.06 1.72
C LEU A 282 -7.77 -11.32 0.41
N SER A 283 -8.45 -11.32 -0.73
CA SER A 283 -7.80 -11.39 -2.04
C SER A 283 -6.92 -10.15 -2.25
N VAL A 284 -7.44 -8.94 -2.01
CA VAL A 284 -6.64 -7.69 -2.07
C VAL A 284 -5.44 -7.74 -1.12
N CYS A 285 -5.63 -8.31 0.07
CA CYS A 285 -4.55 -8.52 1.03
C CYS A 285 -3.51 -9.52 0.52
N ALA A 286 -3.95 -10.64 -0.05
CA ALA A 286 -3.09 -11.70 -0.56
C ALA A 286 -2.17 -11.21 -1.69
N SER A 287 -2.71 -10.50 -2.68
CA SER A 287 -1.91 -9.88 -3.75
C SER A 287 -0.85 -8.92 -3.19
N SER A 288 -1.26 -8.07 -2.24
CA SER A 288 -0.36 -7.11 -1.60
C SER A 288 0.78 -7.78 -0.82
N VAL A 289 0.48 -8.85 -0.07
CA VAL A 289 1.47 -9.61 0.68
C VAL A 289 2.39 -10.37 -0.27
N ALA A 290 1.86 -11.06 -1.28
CA ALA A 290 2.65 -11.81 -2.26
C ALA A 290 3.67 -10.90 -2.97
N ALA A 291 3.23 -9.74 -3.47
CA ALA A 291 4.12 -8.75 -4.09
C ALA A 291 5.20 -8.26 -3.11
N ALA A 292 4.86 -8.08 -1.83
CA ALA A 292 5.81 -7.61 -0.83
C ALA A 292 6.83 -8.67 -0.41
N VAL A 293 6.42 -9.93 -0.32
CA VAL A 293 7.31 -11.07 -0.04
C VAL A 293 8.27 -11.28 -1.21
N LEU A 294 7.77 -11.26 -2.44
CA LEU A 294 8.58 -11.38 -3.65
C LEU A 294 9.58 -10.23 -3.85
N ALA A 295 9.22 -9.01 -3.44
CA ALA A 295 10.13 -7.86 -3.44
C ALA A 295 11.15 -7.91 -2.29
N ALA A 296 10.87 -8.65 -1.21
CA ALA A 296 11.83 -8.87 -0.13
C ALA A 296 12.87 -9.94 -0.50
N GLU A 297 12.52 -10.90 -1.35
CA GLU A 297 13.43 -11.93 -1.86
C GLU A 297 14.43 -11.39 -2.88
N GLU A 298 14.00 -10.48 -3.77
CA GLU A 298 14.83 -9.97 -4.86
C GLU A 298 16.25 -9.51 -4.45
N PRO A 299 16.45 -8.69 -3.41
CA PRO A 299 17.80 -8.30 -2.98
C PRO A 299 18.58 -9.43 -2.29
N LEU A 300 17.90 -10.51 -1.88
CA LEU A 300 18.51 -11.68 -1.23
C LEU A 300 18.84 -12.79 -2.22
N ASP A 301 18.36 -12.71 -3.46
CA ASP A 301 18.46 -13.79 -4.44
C ASP A 301 19.92 -14.20 -4.71
N TRP A 302 20.83 -13.23 -4.90
CA TRP A 302 22.25 -13.51 -5.07
C TRP A 302 22.84 -14.24 -3.85
N LEU A 303 22.50 -13.79 -2.64
CA LEU A 303 23.01 -14.36 -1.40
C LEU A 303 22.47 -15.78 -1.20
N LEU A 304 21.17 -15.99 -1.42
CA LEU A 304 20.54 -17.32 -1.31
C LEU A 304 21.15 -18.32 -2.31
N ARG A 305 21.50 -17.86 -3.52
CA ARG A 305 22.22 -18.67 -4.51
C ARG A 305 23.65 -18.97 -4.07
N SER A 306 24.40 -17.97 -3.58
CA SER A 306 25.76 -18.15 -3.06
C SER A 306 25.80 -19.10 -1.85
N LEU A 307 24.75 -19.12 -1.04
CA LEU A 307 24.59 -20.06 0.08
C LEU A 307 24.11 -21.46 -0.34
N GLY A 308 23.95 -21.72 -1.65
CA GLY A 308 23.50 -23.02 -2.14
C GLY A 308 22.06 -23.39 -1.75
N THR A 309 21.22 -22.39 -1.46
CA THR A 309 19.83 -22.65 -1.04
C THR A 309 19.03 -23.24 -2.19
N ARG A 310 18.55 -24.48 -2.03
CA ARG A 310 17.74 -25.18 -3.04
C ARG A 310 16.49 -24.36 -3.43
N PRO A 311 16.12 -24.29 -4.72
CA PRO A 311 14.92 -23.58 -5.19
C PRO A 311 13.64 -23.98 -4.44
N ALA A 312 13.44 -25.27 -4.18
CA ALA A 312 12.30 -25.80 -3.42
C ALA A 312 12.16 -25.17 -2.04
N VAL A 313 13.27 -25.03 -1.31
CA VAL A 313 13.28 -24.48 0.05
C VAL A 313 12.94 -22.99 0.03
N ARG A 314 13.41 -22.27 -1.00
CA ARG A 314 13.07 -20.86 -1.22
C ARG A 314 11.57 -20.70 -1.50
N GLN A 315 11.04 -21.49 -2.44
CA GLN A 315 9.64 -21.46 -2.83
C GLN A 315 8.72 -21.78 -1.65
N GLN A 316 9.02 -22.84 -0.89
CA GLN A 316 8.32 -23.17 0.35
C GLN A 316 8.36 -22.02 1.36
N GLY A 317 9.52 -21.39 1.56
CA GLY A 317 9.66 -20.26 2.47
C GLY A 317 8.80 -19.06 2.06
N LEU A 318 8.70 -18.75 0.77
CA LEU A 318 7.84 -17.68 0.26
C LEU A 318 6.36 -18.00 0.46
N VAL A 319 5.93 -19.24 0.11
CA VAL A 319 4.53 -19.69 0.25
C VAL A 319 4.10 -19.63 1.70
N LEU A 320 4.92 -20.18 2.61
CA LEU A 320 4.64 -20.15 4.05
C LEU A 320 4.59 -18.73 4.60
N ALA A 321 5.47 -17.83 4.12
CA ALA A 321 5.44 -16.43 4.52
C ALA A 321 4.15 -15.72 4.06
N ALA A 322 3.78 -15.88 2.78
CA ALA A 322 2.59 -15.25 2.22
C ALA A 322 1.31 -15.81 2.85
N ALA A 323 1.13 -17.13 2.82
CA ALA A 323 -0.02 -17.80 3.42
C ALA A 323 -0.15 -17.49 4.92
N GLY A 324 0.96 -17.54 5.66
CA GLY A 324 0.95 -17.25 7.10
C GLY A 324 0.54 -15.81 7.44
N GLN A 325 1.01 -14.80 6.68
CA GLN A 325 0.61 -13.41 6.94
C GLN A 325 -0.86 -13.15 6.54
N VAL A 326 -1.33 -13.72 5.43
CA VAL A 326 -2.72 -13.53 4.99
C VAL A 326 -3.69 -14.31 5.87
N ALA A 327 -3.31 -15.47 6.39
CA ALA A 327 -4.09 -16.20 7.40
C ALA A 327 -4.29 -15.37 8.68
N VAL A 328 -3.25 -14.66 9.16
CA VAL A 328 -3.37 -13.76 10.31
C VAL A 328 -4.31 -12.59 10.02
N LEU A 329 -4.27 -12.04 8.80
CA LEU A 329 -5.21 -11.00 8.37
C LEU A 329 -6.64 -11.54 8.26
N GLY A 330 -6.81 -12.76 7.76
CA GLY A 330 -8.09 -13.48 7.70
C GLY A 330 -8.68 -13.72 9.09
N ALA A 331 -7.87 -14.19 10.03
CA ALA A 331 -8.26 -14.32 11.43
C ALA A 331 -8.71 -12.98 12.04
N ALA A 332 -7.95 -11.90 11.80
CA ALA A 332 -8.31 -10.57 12.28
C ALA A 332 -9.61 -10.04 11.66
N TYR A 333 -9.81 -10.25 10.34
CA TYR A 333 -11.05 -9.93 9.65
C TYR A 333 -12.24 -10.71 10.23
N GLY A 334 -12.12 -12.05 10.34
CA GLY A 334 -13.20 -12.90 10.82
C GLY A 334 -13.58 -12.62 12.26
N ALA A 335 -12.60 -12.35 13.12
CA ALA A 335 -12.85 -11.93 14.51
C ALA A 335 -13.66 -10.64 14.60
N ALA A 336 -13.35 -9.66 13.73
CA ALA A 336 -14.04 -8.37 13.69
C ALA A 336 -15.42 -8.48 13.02
N ALA A 337 -15.54 -9.20 11.91
CA ALA A 337 -16.80 -9.35 11.16
C ALA A 337 -17.84 -10.19 11.92
N GLY A 338 -17.38 -11.22 12.63
CA GLY A 338 -18.20 -12.05 13.50
C GLY A 338 -18.58 -11.37 14.82
N TRP A 339 -18.10 -10.16 15.11
CA TRP A 339 -18.36 -9.52 16.40
C TRP A 339 -19.87 -9.35 16.65
N GLY A 340 -20.36 -9.89 17.76
CA GLY A 340 -21.78 -9.87 18.12
C GLY A 340 -22.63 -10.98 17.48
N SER A 341 -22.02 -11.98 16.83
CA SER A 341 -22.71 -13.26 16.55
C SER A 341 -22.59 -14.22 17.74
N GLU A 342 -23.37 -15.30 17.71
CA GLU A 342 -23.25 -16.38 18.68
C GLU A 342 -21.83 -17.00 18.67
N PRO A 343 -21.34 -17.58 19.79
CA PRO A 343 -19.97 -18.08 19.90
C PRO A 343 -19.58 -19.08 18.80
N ILE A 344 -20.50 -19.96 18.41
CA ILE A 344 -20.29 -20.95 17.33
C ILE A 344 -20.18 -20.24 15.97
N GLY A 345 -21.08 -19.29 15.69
CA GLY A 345 -21.04 -18.48 14.47
C GLY A 345 -19.75 -17.65 14.39
N TRP A 346 -19.32 -17.04 15.49
CA TRP A 346 -18.06 -16.29 15.58
C TRP A 346 -16.85 -17.19 15.27
N ALA A 347 -16.77 -18.36 15.89
CA ALA A 347 -15.69 -19.32 15.66
C ALA A 347 -15.66 -19.81 14.20
N ARG A 348 -16.83 -20.06 13.60
CA ARG A 348 -16.97 -20.44 12.18
C ARG A 348 -16.44 -19.35 11.25
N VAL A 349 -16.88 -18.10 11.41
CA VAL A 349 -16.42 -16.97 10.59
C VAL A 349 -14.92 -16.72 10.76
N PHE A 350 -14.40 -16.83 11.99
CA PHE A 350 -12.98 -16.71 12.29
C PHE A 350 -12.15 -17.78 11.56
N ALA A 351 -12.52 -19.06 11.71
CA ALA A 351 -11.80 -20.19 11.12
C ALA A 351 -11.88 -20.16 9.58
N ALA A 352 -13.07 -19.90 9.03
CA ALA A 352 -13.28 -19.80 7.59
C ALA A 352 -12.44 -18.68 6.98
N SER A 353 -12.43 -17.49 7.60
CA SER A 353 -11.64 -16.36 7.13
C SER A 353 -10.12 -16.62 7.22
N ALA A 354 -9.66 -17.30 8.27
CA ALA A 354 -8.24 -17.66 8.42
C ALA A 354 -7.79 -18.67 7.35
N LEU A 355 -8.58 -19.72 7.10
CA LEU A 355 -8.33 -20.72 6.07
C LEU A 355 -8.36 -20.12 4.66
N LEU A 356 -9.38 -19.31 4.39
CA LEU A 356 -9.52 -18.58 3.14
C LEU A 356 -8.32 -17.66 2.91
N GLY A 357 -7.88 -16.94 3.95
CA GLY A 357 -6.68 -16.11 3.90
C GLY A 357 -5.42 -16.92 3.58
N ALA A 358 -5.21 -18.06 4.24
CA ALA A 358 -4.06 -18.94 3.95
C ALA A 358 -4.06 -19.41 2.49
N GLY A 359 -5.22 -19.85 2.00
CA GLY A 359 -5.43 -20.31 0.63
C GLY A 359 -5.13 -19.24 -0.41
N LEU A 360 -5.77 -18.08 -0.27
CA LEU A 360 -5.57 -16.93 -1.16
C LEU A 360 -4.11 -16.45 -1.15
N GLY A 361 -3.44 -16.48 0.00
CA GLY A 361 -2.02 -16.17 0.10
C GLY A 361 -1.12 -17.09 -0.73
N GLY A 362 -1.42 -18.40 -0.74
CA GLY A 362 -0.72 -19.38 -1.59
C GLY A 362 -0.97 -19.15 -3.08
N TRP A 363 -2.24 -18.97 -3.47
CA TRP A 363 -2.64 -18.69 -4.86
C TRP A 363 -2.02 -17.40 -5.41
N ALA A 364 -2.09 -16.31 -4.66
CA ALA A 364 -1.56 -15.02 -5.09
C ALA A 364 -0.04 -15.09 -5.33
N LEU A 365 0.68 -15.85 -4.50
CA LEU A 365 2.11 -16.06 -4.70
C LEU A 365 2.42 -16.93 -5.91
N ALA A 366 1.70 -18.05 -6.09
CA ALA A 366 1.86 -18.92 -7.26
C ALA A 366 1.60 -18.15 -8.57
N ALA A 367 0.51 -17.38 -8.62
CA ALA A 367 0.18 -16.53 -9.76
C ALA A 367 1.29 -15.49 -10.04
N ALA A 368 1.81 -14.83 -9.00
CA ALA A 368 2.87 -13.86 -9.14
C ALA A 368 4.21 -14.48 -9.59
N GLN A 369 4.51 -15.71 -9.16
CA GLN A 369 5.68 -16.47 -9.61
C GLN A 369 5.55 -16.91 -11.06
N TRP A 370 4.40 -17.47 -11.43
CA TRP A 370 4.11 -17.84 -12.81
C TRP A 370 4.25 -16.65 -13.76
N ALA A 371 3.69 -15.52 -13.38
CA ALA A 371 3.77 -14.30 -14.17
C ALA A 371 5.23 -13.78 -14.28
N ARG A 372 6.04 -13.86 -13.21
CA ARG A 372 7.49 -13.57 -13.25
C ARG A 372 8.25 -14.50 -14.20
N ARG A 373 7.92 -15.80 -14.20
CA ARG A 373 8.54 -16.79 -15.10
C ARG A 373 8.20 -16.49 -16.56
N ALA A 374 6.93 -16.22 -16.86
CA ALA A 374 6.48 -15.86 -18.20
C ALA A 374 7.21 -14.61 -18.75
N VAL A 375 7.41 -13.59 -17.92
CA VAL A 375 8.18 -12.39 -18.30
C VAL A 375 9.65 -12.73 -18.58
N ARG A 376 10.29 -13.53 -17.71
CA ARG A 376 11.69 -13.95 -17.91
C ARG A 376 11.86 -14.80 -19.15
N GLN A 377 10.92 -15.68 -19.44
CA GLN A 377 10.95 -16.52 -20.63
C GLN A 377 10.87 -15.66 -21.89
N ARG A 378 9.91 -14.73 -21.96
CA ARG A 378 9.80 -13.78 -23.08
C ARG A 378 11.03 -12.89 -23.24
N ALA A 379 11.64 -12.47 -22.13
CA ALA A 379 12.88 -11.70 -22.17
C ALA A 379 14.05 -12.52 -22.75
N ARG A 380 14.11 -13.83 -22.45
CA ARG A 380 15.12 -14.74 -23.02
C ARG A 380 14.87 -15.02 -24.50
N GLU A 381 13.62 -15.20 -24.90
CA GLU A 381 13.21 -15.36 -26.31
C GLU A 381 13.61 -14.12 -27.10
N ARG A 382 13.26 -12.91 -26.62
CA ARG A 382 13.69 -11.66 -27.25
C ARG A 382 15.20 -11.47 -27.27
N GLN A 383 15.92 -11.86 -26.21
CA GLN A 383 17.38 -11.77 -26.19
C GLN A 383 18.04 -12.72 -27.20
N ARG A 384 17.36 -13.81 -27.61
CA ARG A 384 17.83 -14.66 -28.71
C ARG A 384 17.59 -14.03 -30.08
N ASP A 385 16.49 -13.28 -30.22
CA ASP A 385 16.07 -12.70 -31.50
C ASP A 385 16.67 -11.30 -31.76
N GLU A 386 16.93 -10.49 -30.73
CA GLU A 386 17.40 -9.12 -30.85
C GLU A 386 18.94 -9.02 -30.81
N ARG A 387 19.52 -8.34 -31.81
CA ARG A 387 20.94 -7.98 -31.85
C ARG A 387 21.30 -7.16 -30.58
N PRO A 388 22.53 -7.30 -30.03
CA PRO A 388 22.95 -6.81 -28.71
C PRO A 388 22.88 -5.29 -28.43
N GLY A 389 22.20 -4.48 -29.26
CA GLY A 389 22.10 -3.02 -29.13
C GLY A 389 20.85 -2.49 -28.40
N ASP A 390 19.73 -3.22 -28.33
CA ASP A 390 18.41 -2.62 -27.99
C ASP A 390 17.87 -2.95 -26.58
N VAL A 391 18.71 -3.49 -25.70
CA VAL A 391 18.31 -4.07 -24.40
C VAL A 391 17.80 -3.05 -23.36
N ARG A 392 17.77 -1.74 -23.66
CA ARG A 392 17.53 -0.69 -22.65
C ARG A 392 16.06 -0.40 -22.29
N ARG A 393 15.06 -1.11 -22.81
CA ARG A 393 13.63 -0.84 -22.50
C ARG A 393 12.78 -2.05 -22.12
N LEU A 394 13.38 -3.05 -21.49
CA LEU A 394 12.63 -4.03 -20.68
C LEU A 394 12.58 -3.56 -19.22
N GLU A 395 12.16 -2.32 -18.98
CA GLU A 395 11.57 -1.98 -17.68
C GLU A 395 10.31 -2.83 -17.59
N LEU A 396 10.40 -3.90 -16.81
CA LEU A 396 9.35 -4.89 -16.64
C LEU A 396 8.01 -4.17 -16.49
N ASP A 397 7.06 -4.58 -17.32
CA ASP A 397 5.64 -4.27 -17.22
C ASP A 397 5.10 -4.82 -15.88
N ASP A 398 5.50 -4.24 -14.76
CA ASP A 398 5.03 -4.54 -13.40
C ASP A 398 3.49 -4.44 -13.35
N GLY A 399 2.90 -3.62 -14.23
CA GLY A 399 1.46 -3.52 -14.43
C GLY A 399 0.83 -4.82 -14.94
N ARG A 400 1.47 -5.55 -15.86
CA ARG A 400 0.93 -6.82 -16.40
C ARG A 400 0.96 -7.94 -15.37
N LEU A 401 1.99 -7.97 -14.51
CA LEU A 401 2.06 -8.90 -13.38
C LEU A 401 0.91 -8.64 -12.40
N LEU A 402 0.63 -7.37 -12.11
CA LEU A 402 -0.48 -6.97 -11.24
C LEU A 402 -1.83 -7.36 -11.85
N VAL A 403 -2.04 -7.11 -13.14
CA VAL A 403 -3.29 -7.46 -13.86
C VAL A 403 -3.50 -8.97 -13.89
N ALA A 404 -2.47 -9.76 -14.18
CA ALA A 404 -2.57 -11.22 -14.19
C ALA A 404 -2.89 -11.78 -12.78
N ALA A 405 -2.26 -11.24 -11.73
CA ALA A 405 -2.56 -11.61 -10.35
C ALA A 405 -3.99 -11.21 -9.94
N LEU A 406 -4.45 -10.03 -10.34
CA LEU A 406 -5.83 -9.57 -10.09
C LEU A 406 -6.85 -10.44 -10.85
N ALA A 407 -6.58 -10.80 -12.11
CA ALA A 407 -7.45 -11.67 -12.90
C ALA A 407 -7.54 -13.08 -12.31
N ALA A 408 -6.41 -13.66 -11.88
CA ALA A 408 -6.40 -14.96 -11.21
C ALA A 408 -7.17 -14.92 -9.88
N MET A 409 -7.08 -13.82 -9.13
CA MET A 409 -7.86 -13.60 -7.91
C MET A 409 -9.35 -13.41 -8.19
N ALA A 410 -9.72 -12.67 -9.24
CA ALA A 410 -11.11 -12.50 -9.64
C ALA A 410 -11.72 -13.84 -10.06
N ALA A 411 -10.97 -14.67 -10.79
CA ALA A 411 -11.38 -16.03 -11.14
C ALA A 411 -11.54 -16.92 -9.90
N ALA A 412 -10.62 -16.82 -8.93
CA ALA A 412 -10.72 -17.54 -7.66
C ALA A 412 -11.93 -17.09 -6.83
N MET A 413 -12.21 -15.78 -6.79
CA MET A 413 -13.42 -15.22 -6.16
C MET A 413 -14.70 -15.72 -6.82
N LEU A 414 -14.76 -15.73 -8.15
CA LEU A 414 -15.88 -16.26 -8.92
C LEU A 414 -16.10 -17.76 -8.63
N GLY A 415 -15.01 -18.54 -8.57
CA GLY A 415 -15.09 -19.96 -8.19
C GLY A 415 -15.60 -20.15 -6.75
N LEU A 416 -15.18 -19.30 -5.82
CA LEU A 416 -15.67 -19.33 -4.44
C LEU A 416 -17.16 -18.99 -4.35
N TRP A 417 -17.60 -18.01 -5.16
CA TRP A 417 -19.00 -17.60 -5.29
C TRP A 417 -19.90 -18.72 -5.83
N LEU A 418 -19.41 -19.54 -6.75
CA LEU A 418 -20.20 -20.58 -7.40
C LEU A 418 -20.35 -21.86 -6.56
N VAL A 419 -19.40 -22.16 -5.66
CA VAL A 419 -19.29 -23.49 -5.03
C VAL A 419 -19.52 -23.46 -3.50
N GLY A 420 -19.61 -22.28 -2.89
CA GLY A 420 -19.96 -22.14 -1.46
C GLY A 420 -18.81 -22.46 -0.49
N GLU A 421 -19.12 -22.67 0.79
CA GLU A 421 -18.10 -22.79 1.87
C GLU A 421 -17.14 -23.97 1.71
N ILE A 422 -17.61 -25.11 1.19
CA ILE A 422 -16.79 -26.31 0.96
C ILE A 422 -15.67 -25.99 -0.05
N ALA A 423 -15.94 -25.07 -0.99
CA ALA A 423 -14.97 -24.61 -1.96
C ALA A 423 -13.79 -23.89 -1.29
N ALA A 424 -13.99 -23.21 -0.16
CA ALA A 424 -12.92 -22.46 0.49
C ALA A 424 -11.77 -23.37 0.97
N VAL A 425 -12.10 -24.56 1.50
CA VAL A 425 -11.11 -25.56 1.91
C VAL A 425 -10.40 -26.15 0.70
N ALA A 426 -11.15 -26.52 -0.35
CA ALA A 426 -10.59 -27.06 -1.58
C ALA A 426 -9.68 -26.05 -2.29
N VAL A 427 -10.10 -24.79 -2.38
CA VAL A 427 -9.34 -23.67 -2.93
C VAL A 427 -8.09 -23.44 -2.08
N ALA A 428 -8.17 -23.50 -0.76
CA ALA A 428 -7.01 -23.34 0.10
C ALA A 428 -5.98 -24.47 -0.08
N ALA A 429 -6.45 -25.72 -0.09
CA ALA A 429 -5.60 -26.88 -0.33
C ALA A 429 -4.96 -26.82 -1.74
N ALA A 430 -5.74 -26.47 -2.77
CA ALA A 430 -5.26 -26.35 -4.15
C ALA A 430 -4.22 -25.24 -4.30
N GLY A 431 -4.42 -24.09 -3.65
CA GLY A 431 -3.48 -22.96 -3.70
C GLY A 431 -2.13 -23.29 -3.09
N ILE A 432 -2.15 -23.95 -1.93
CA ILE A 432 -0.94 -24.43 -1.26
C ILE A 432 -0.26 -25.51 -2.11
N ALA A 433 -1.02 -26.48 -2.62
CA ALA A 433 -0.49 -27.56 -3.44
C ALA A 433 0.12 -27.06 -4.75
N LEU A 434 -0.53 -26.13 -5.46
CA LEU A 434 0.00 -25.51 -6.68
C LEU A 434 1.28 -24.73 -6.38
N GLY A 435 1.29 -23.95 -5.30
CA GLY A 435 2.48 -23.24 -4.84
C GLY A 435 3.65 -24.17 -4.48
N LEU A 436 3.41 -25.44 -4.15
CA LEU A 436 4.44 -26.44 -3.85
C LEU A 436 4.84 -27.31 -5.06
N ARG A 437 3.93 -27.54 -6.01
CA ARG A 437 4.14 -28.49 -7.14
C ARG A 437 4.98 -27.91 -8.27
N GLU A 438 5.01 -26.58 -8.41
CA GLU A 438 5.62 -25.87 -9.54
C GLU A 438 7.16 -26.00 -9.67
N ASP A 439 7.82 -26.72 -8.77
CA ASP A 439 9.28 -26.89 -8.73
C ASP A 439 9.76 -28.24 -9.30
N ARG A 440 8.89 -29.25 -9.42
CA ARG A 440 9.28 -30.60 -9.88
C ARG A 440 9.55 -30.73 -11.39
N ARG A 441 9.28 -29.68 -12.19
CA ARG A 441 9.41 -29.73 -13.66
C ARG A 441 10.69 -29.08 -14.21
N VAL A 442 11.56 -28.54 -13.35
CA VAL A 442 12.73 -27.74 -13.77
C VAL A 442 14.07 -28.37 -13.32
N SER A 443 14.02 -29.42 -12.51
CA SER A 443 15.13 -30.38 -12.34
C SER A 443 15.02 -31.47 -13.39
#